data_AF-A0A3A4P6S8-F1
#
_entry.id   AF-A0A3A4P6S8-F1
#
_cell.length_a   1.000
_cell.length_b   1.000
_cell.length_c   1.000
_cell.angle_alpha   90.00
_cell.angle_beta   90.00
_cell.angle_gamma   90.00
#
_symmetry.space_group_name_H-M   'P 1'
#
loop_
_entity.id
_entity.type
_entity.pdbx_description
1 polymer ?
#
loop_
_entity_poly.entity_id
_entity_poly.type
_entity_poly.pdbx_seq_one_letter_code
_entity_poly.pdbx_strand_id
1 'polypeptide(L)'
;MQRYVTLPLYFIFFFYVSCANNQAPRTPEISALKPSPLMSVPTETKSPQPTTTPEKPVIEHVLPEPTPYIREFKITKANDMPMAKIKGKDIKELSGIVPAGNQGEYWGHNDRGNDPEIYRFNRKGKILQQVKLEGIPNDDWECITRDAQGNLYIGATGDNDKKKETYHIYQLEEPKRESKRLATIKTHSFVYSGGKSHNCEAFFLFDGKFYLITKENDNNDKPVIFCLDSFHDNEMATARKLGKFNCQGKVTDASYSQTHQLLAVLTYSQITLYRVTQPQDLFTSPLFTIDIDLGQSEGICFDGDVLIITNESGEFWNYSIRDIM
;
A
#
# COMPACT_ATOMS: atom_id res chain seq x y z
N MET A 1 4.65 17.10 65.13
CA MET A 1 4.50 16.45 63.82
C MET A 1 4.64 17.50 62.74
N GLN A 2 5.74 17.48 61.98
CA GLN A 2 5.76 17.83 60.55
C GLN A 2 7.15 17.48 60.02
N ARG A 3 7.19 16.43 59.19
CA ARG A 3 8.38 15.98 58.47
C ARG A 3 8.50 16.81 57.20
N TYR A 4 9.64 17.48 57.01
CA TYR A 4 10.03 17.99 55.70
C TYR A 4 10.81 16.90 54.96
N VAL A 5 10.40 16.71 53.70
CA VAL A 5 10.89 15.70 52.75
C VAL A 5 12.19 16.21 52.12
N THR A 6 13.21 15.35 52.12
CA THR A 6 14.48 15.52 51.43
C THR A 6 14.36 15.12 49.96
N LEU A 7 14.83 15.98 49.05
CA LEU A 7 15.05 15.70 47.61
C LEU A 7 16.55 15.45 47.36
N PRO A 8 16.95 14.51 46.49
CA PRO A 8 18.35 14.32 46.15
C PRO A 8 18.82 15.26 45.03
N LEU A 9 20.04 15.76 45.22
CA LEU A 9 20.82 16.62 44.33
C LEU A 9 21.42 15.78 43.18
N TYR A 10 21.13 16.12 41.92
CA TYR A 10 21.85 15.57 40.76
C TYR A 10 23.07 16.44 40.43
N PHE A 11 24.25 15.83 40.44
CA PHE A 11 25.51 16.43 39.97
C PHE A 11 25.54 16.45 38.44
N ILE A 12 25.70 17.63 37.85
CA ILE A 12 26.01 17.83 36.43
C ILE A 12 27.52 18.06 36.31
N PHE A 13 28.22 17.15 35.63
CA PHE A 13 29.62 17.37 35.23
C PHE A 13 29.66 18.21 33.96
N PHE A 14 30.21 19.42 34.06
CA PHE A 14 30.68 20.21 32.92
C PHE A 14 32.11 19.79 32.58
N PHE A 15 32.36 19.32 31.36
CA PHE A 15 33.70 19.31 30.78
C PHE A 15 33.81 20.45 29.76
N TYR A 16 34.65 21.43 30.10
CA TYR A 16 35.20 22.42 29.18
C TYR A 16 36.44 21.81 28.53
N VAL A 17 36.51 21.76 27.20
CA VAL A 17 37.78 21.64 26.45
C VAL A 17 37.77 22.68 25.34
N SER A 18 38.82 23.51 25.38
CA SER A 18 39.08 24.65 24.48
C SER A 18 39.71 24.22 23.16
N CYS A 19 39.51 25.04 22.13
CA CYS A 19 39.92 24.91 20.73
C CYS A 19 41.43 24.81 20.48
N ALA A 20 41.82 24.01 19.46
CA ALA A 20 42.55 24.46 18.27
C ALA A 20 43.07 23.24 17.46
N ASN A 21 42.63 23.07 16.19
CA ASN A 21 43.53 23.15 15.03
C ASN A 21 42.77 22.99 13.70
N ASN A 22 43.18 23.81 12.74
CA ASN A 22 42.78 23.81 11.33
C ASN A 22 43.17 22.50 10.62
N GLN A 23 42.27 21.95 9.80
CA GLN A 23 42.55 21.52 8.42
C GLN A 23 41.27 21.01 7.73
N ALA A 24 40.90 21.66 6.62
CA ALA A 24 39.78 21.27 5.77
C ALA A 24 40.14 20.03 4.92
N PRO A 25 39.19 19.09 4.69
CA PRO A 25 39.39 18.01 3.74
C PRO A 25 39.29 18.50 2.30
N ARG A 26 40.24 18.03 1.48
CA ARG A 26 40.43 18.34 0.06
C ARG A 26 39.30 17.77 -0.80
N THR A 27 38.77 18.60 -1.69
CA THR A 27 37.96 18.23 -2.85
C THR A 27 38.83 17.52 -3.91
N PRO A 28 38.34 16.47 -4.59
CA PRO A 28 38.99 15.94 -5.79
C PRO A 28 38.69 16.82 -7.00
N GLU A 29 39.73 17.30 -7.67
CA GLU A 29 39.67 17.97 -8.98
C GLU A 29 39.17 17.01 -10.06
N ILE A 30 38.09 17.38 -10.76
CA ILE A 30 37.71 16.78 -12.04
C ILE A 30 38.32 17.65 -13.14
N SER A 31 39.17 17.02 -13.96
CA SER A 31 39.86 17.63 -15.09
C SER A 31 38.87 18.12 -16.15
N ALA A 32 38.96 19.40 -16.49
CA ALA A 32 38.21 20.04 -17.57
C ALA A 32 38.75 19.59 -18.95
N LEU A 33 37.88 18.99 -19.77
CA LEU A 33 38.12 18.79 -21.20
C LEU A 33 38.04 20.14 -21.93
N LYS A 34 39.13 20.49 -22.63
CA LYS A 34 39.25 21.67 -23.48
C LYS A 34 38.34 21.58 -24.71
N PRO A 35 37.73 22.70 -25.17
CA PRO A 35 37.02 22.74 -26.44
C PRO A 35 37.99 22.74 -27.63
N SER A 36 37.65 21.99 -28.69
CA SER A 36 38.36 22.02 -29.97
C SER A 36 37.88 23.20 -30.84
N PRO A 37 38.73 23.77 -31.72
CA PRO A 37 38.47 25.07 -32.34
C PRO A 37 37.58 25.01 -33.59
N LEU A 38 36.77 26.06 -33.76
CA LEU A 38 36.09 26.43 -35.00
C LEU A 38 37.12 26.77 -36.10
N MET A 39 36.93 26.21 -37.30
CA MET A 39 37.53 26.72 -38.52
C MET A 39 36.44 27.09 -39.53
N SER A 40 36.67 28.23 -40.16
CA SER A 40 35.81 28.99 -41.06
C SER A 40 35.79 28.45 -42.49
N VAL A 41 34.67 28.76 -43.15
CA VAL A 41 34.25 28.49 -44.54
C VAL A 41 35.19 29.14 -45.59
N PRO A 42 35.25 28.60 -46.82
CA PRO A 42 34.88 29.40 -47.98
C PRO A 42 33.89 28.72 -48.93
N THR A 43 32.99 29.56 -49.45
CA THR A 43 31.90 29.29 -50.39
C THR A 43 32.45 29.11 -51.81
N GLU A 44 31.99 28.09 -52.54
CA GLU A 44 31.87 28.21 -53.99
C GLU A 44 30.80 27.27 -54.56
N THR A 45 29.99 27.86 -55.44
CA THR A 45 28.71 27.42 -55.96
C THR A 45 28.90 26.54 -57.19
N LYS A 46 28.18 25.41 -57.29
CA LYS A 46 27.77 24.80 -58.57
C LYS A 46 26.63 23.80 -58.33
N SER A 47 25.44 24.16 -58.81
CA SER A 47 24.22 23.36 -58.78
C SER A 47 24.28 22.18 -59.75
N PRO A 48 23.91 20.95 -59.34
CA PRO A 48 23.48 19.92 -60.26
C PRO A 48 21.94 19.84 -60.34
N GLN A 49 21.43 19.66 -61.55
CA GLN A 49 20.01 19.39 -61.87
C GLN A 49 19.43 18.19 -61.09
N PRO A 50 18.13 18.21 -60.76
CA PRO A 50 17.47 17.10 -60.10
C PRO A 50 17.23 15.94 -61.07
N THR A 51 17.91 14.82 -60.86
CA THR A 51 17.50 13.51 -61.35
C THR A 51 16.26 13.05 -60.56
N THR A 52 15.15 12.85 -61.25
CA THR A 52 13.90 12.31 -60.71
C THR A 52 14.06 10.84 -60.34
N THR A 53 14.17 10.56 -59.05
CA THR A 53 13.93 9.21 -58.50
C THR A 53 12.43 9.03 -58.33
N PRO A 54 11.81 7.93 -58.80
CA PRO A 54 10.38 7.71 -58.59
C PRO A 54 10.10 7.56 -57.09
N GLU A 55 9.23 8.42 -56.57
CA GLU A 55 8.77 8.43 -55.19
C GLU A 55 7.96 7.14 -54.95
N LYS A 56 8.46 6.27 -54.07
CA LYS A 56 7.70 5.10 -53.59
C LYS A 56 6.49 5.62 -52.80
N PRO A 57 5.29 5.04 -52.96
CA PRO A 57 4.14 5.46 -52.18
C PRO A 57 4.44 5.25 -50.70
N VAL A 58 4.35 6.34 -49.91
CA VAL A 58 4.32 6.28 -48.46
C VAL A 58 2.97 5.67 -48.10
N ILE A 59 2.96 4.37 -47.81
CA ILE A 59 1.83 3.75 -47.12
C ILE A 59 1.93 4.26 -45.68
N GLU A 60 1.11 5.25 -45.32
CA GLU A 60 0.82 5.52 -43.92
C GLU A 60 0.21 4.24 -43.34
N HIS A 61 1.03 3.48 -42.63
CA HIS A 61 0.55 2.46 -41.71
C HIS A 61 -0.17 3.20 -40.58
N VAL A 62 -1.45 3.48 -40.78
CA VAL A 62 -2.38 3.75 -39.69
C VAL A 62 -2.39 2.45 -38.87
N LEU A 63 -1.58 2.43 -37.82
CA LEU A 63 -1.64 1.37 -36.82
C LEU A 63 -3.08 1.34 -36.32
N PRO A 64 -3.77 0.20 -36.33
CA PRO A 64 -5.10 0.13 -35.77
C PRO A 64 -5.02 0.59 -34.31
N GLU A 65 -5.87 1.56 -33.95
CA GLU A 65 -6.09 1.93 -32.55
C GLU A 65 -6.25 0.64 -31.74
N PRO A 66 -5.50 0.44 -30.64
CA PRO A 66 -5.60 -0.77 -29.86
C PRO A 66 -7.03 -0.91 -29.38
N THR A 67 -7.75 -1.89 -29.93
CA THR A 67 -9.11 -2.18 -29.50
C THR A 67 -9.00 -2.60 -28.04
N PRO A 68 -9.66 -1.91 -27.09
CA PRO A 68 -9.58 -2.28 -25.69
C PRO A 68 -10.18 -3.68 -25.55
N TYR A 69 -9.32 -4.68 -25.38
CA TYR A 69 -9.74 -6.04 -25.09
C TYR A 69 -10.34 -6.03 -23.67
N ILE A 70 -11.67 -5.92 -23.60
CA ILE A 70 -12.38 -6.02 -22.34
C ILE A 70 -12.33 -7.48 -21.92
N ARG A 71 -11.40 -7.83 -21.01
CA ARG A 71 -11.45 -9.13 -20.34
C ARG A 71 -12.75 -9.20 -19.55
N GLU A 72 -13.62 -10.14 -19.89
CA GLU A 72 -14.75 -10.51 -19.04
C GLU A 72 -14.22 -11.40 -17.91
N PHE A 73 -14.71 -11.19 -16.68
CA PHE A 73 -14.35 -12.04 -15.55
C PHE A 73 -15.57 -12.79 -15.03
N LYS A 74 -15.33 -14.02 -14.57
CA LYS A 74 -16.22 -14.78 -13.71
C LYS A 74 -15.55 -14.97 -12.37
N ILE A 75 -16.33 -14.76 -11.33
CA ILE A 75 -15.93 -15.12 -9.98
C ILE A 75 -16.79 -16.26 -9.48
N THR A 76 -16.15 -17.24 -8.86
CA THR A 76 -16.87 -18.38 -8.29
C THR A 76 -16.26 -18.69 -6.93
N LYS A 77 -17.11 -18.66 -5.90
CA LYS A 77 -16.78 -19.18 -4.57
C LYS A 77 -16.43 -20.66 -4.71
N ALA A 78 -15.27 -21.09 -4.20
CA ALA A 78 -14.88 -22.49 -4.36
C ALA A 78 -15.70 -23.44 -3.50
N ASN A 79 -16.11 -23.02 -2.30
CA ASN A 79 -16.93 -23.79 -1.37
C ASN A 79 -17.65 -22.84 -0.41
N ASP A 80 -18.83 -23.21 0.06
CA ASP A 80 -19.57 -22.47 1.08
C ASP A 80 -18.86 -22.46 2.44
N MET A 81 -18.21 -23.58 2.77
CA MET A 81 -17.45 -23.73 4.01
C MET A 81 -16.06 -23.09 3.90
N PRO A 82 -15.51 -22.56 5.01
CA PRO A 82 -14.15 -22.05 5.01
C PRO A 82 -13.15 -23.14 4.64
N MET A 83 -12.17 -22.80 3.81
CA MET A 83 -11.13 -23.73 3.35
C MET A 83 -10.16 -24.12 4.48
N ALA A 84 -10.01 -23.25 5.46
CA ALA A 84 -9.19 -23.43 6.64
C ALA A 84 -9.64 -22.49 7.75
N LYS A 85 -9.11 -22.71 8.95
CA LYS A 85 -9.19 -21.81 10.09
C LYS A 85 -7.83 -21.69 10.73
N ILE A 86 -7.42 -20.48 11.11
CA ILE A 86 -6.16 -20.29 11.81
C ILE A 86 -6.23 -21.00 13.15
N LYS A 87 -5.24 -21.85 13.41
CA LYS A 87 -5.12 -22.59 14.67
C LYS A 87 -4.10 -21.90 15.55
N GLY A 88 -4.56 -21.15 16.54
CA GLY A 88 -3.70 -20.49 17.53
C GLY A 88 -4.54 -19.60 18.46
N LYS A 89 -4.11 -19.43 19.71
CA LYS A 89 -4.77 -18.50 20.65
C LYS A 89 -4.40 -17.04 20.40
N ASP A 90 -3.37 -16.83 19.59
CA ASP A 90 -2.73 -15.54 19.39
C ASP A 90 -3.42 -14.72 18.29
N ILE A 91 -4.17 -15.36 17.39
CA ILE A 91 -5.03 -14.65 16.43
C ILE A 91 -6.44 -14.62 16.99
N LYS A 92 -6.88 -13.44 17.42
CA LYS A 92 -8.16 -13.23 18.09
C LYS A 92 -9.15 -12.48 17.20
N GLU A 93 -8.63 -11.51 16.44
CA GLU A 93 -9.39 -10.53 15.65
C GLU A 93 -8.56 -10.23 14.40
N LEU A 94 -8.44 -11.20 13.49
CA LEU A 94 -7.65 -11.01 12.27
C LEU A 94 -8.29 -9.91 11.43
N SER A 95 -7.56 -8.81 11.24
CA SER A 95 -8.02 -7.62 10.52
C SER A 95 -7.44 -7.63 9.10
N GLY A 96 -6.17 -7.31 8.89
CA GLY A 96 -5.56 -7.34 7.55
C GLY A 96 -4.93 -8.68 7.11
N ILE A 97 -4.87 -8.90 5.79
CA ILE A 97 -4.16 -10.03 5.15
C ILE A 97 -3.45 -9.62 3.85
N VAL A 98 -2.24 -10.15 3.61
CA VAL A 98 -1.52 -9.98 2.35
C VAL A 98 -0.68 -11.24 2.01
N PRO A 99 -0.45 -11.59 0.73
CA PRO A 99 0.47 -12.66 0.38
C PRO A 99 1.89 -12.39 0.90
N ALA A 100 2.52 -13.43 1.43
CA ALA A 100 3.95 -13.43 1.70
C ALA A 100 4.73 -13.66 0.39
N GLY A 101 6.04 -13.42 0.41
CA GLY A 101 6.91 -13.69 -0.75
C GLY A 101 6.98 -15.18 -1.13
N ASN A 102 6.62 -16.08 -0.21
CA ASN A 102 6.49 -17.50 -0.50
C ASN A 102 5.03 -17.84 -0.88
N GLN A 103 4.86 -18.49 -2.02
CA GLN A 103 3.54 -18.88 -2.54
C GLN A 103 2.72 -19.70 -1.52
N GLY A 104 1.45 -19.33 -1.36
CA GLY A 104 0.50 -19.98 -0.45
C GLY A 104 0.77 -19.74 1.04
N GLU A 105 1.62 -18.77 1.36
CA GLU A 105 1.79 -18.21 2.69
C GLU A 105 1.33 -16.75 2.69
N TYR A 106 0.85 -16.28 3.83
CA TYR A 106 0.30 -14.95 4.01
C TYR A 106 0.80 -14.33 5.30
N TRP A 107 0.83 -13.01 5.32
CA TRP A 107 0.96 -12.20 6.53
C TRP A 107 -0.40 -11.65 6.92
N GLY A 108 -0.64 -11.55 8.22
CA GLY A 108 -1.78 -10.82 8.75
C GLY A 108 -1.47 -10.28 10.15
N HIS A 109 -2.35 -9.42 10.65
CA HIS A 109 -2.25 -8.83 11.99
C HIS A 109 -3.61 -8.87 12.68
N ASN A 110 -3.60 -8.79 14.00
CA ASN A 110 -4.83 -8.58 14.75
C ASN A 110 -5.22 -7.09 14.74
N ASP A 111 -6.50 -6.84 15.00
CA ASP A 111 -7.07 -5.52 15.25
C ASP A 111 -6.55 -4.89 16.56
N ARG A 112 -6.95 -3.64 16.82
CA ARG A 112 -6.63 -2.81 17.98
C ARG A 112 -6.76 -3.54 19.32
N GLY A 113 -5.89 -3.16 20.24
CA GLY A 113 -5.88 -3.69 21.62
C GLY A 113 -5.10 -4.98 21.77
N ASN A 114 -4.62 -5.56 20.67
CA ASN A 114 -3.67 -6.66 20.64
C ASN A 114 -2.22 -6.14 20.59
N ASP A 115 -1.25 -7.02 20.85
CA ASP A 115 0.17 -6.68 20.74
C ASP A 115 0.54 -6.31 19.28
N PRO A 116 1.54 -5.43 19.05
CA PRO A 116 2.00 -5.05 17.72
C PRO A 116 2.78 -6.20 17.07
N GLU A 117 2.04 -7.18 16.55
CA GLU A 117 2.58 -8.42 15.99
C GLU A 117 1.97 -8.73 14.64
N ILE A 118 2.78 -9.32 13.77
CA ILE A 118 2.32 -9.92 12.52
C ILE A 118 2.55 -11.43 12.53
N TYR A 119 1.63 -12.15 11.91
CA TYR A 119 1.62 -13.61 11.86
C TYR A 119 1.76 -14.07 10.42
N ARG A 120 2.69 -15.00 10.20
CA ARG A 120 2.81 -15.72 8.94
C ARG A 120 2.05 -17.03 9.05
N PHE A 121 1.20 -17.35 8.10
CA PHE A 121 0.47 -18.61 8.07
C PHE A 121 0.31 -19.14 6.64
N ASN A 122 0.05 -20.44 6.51
CA ASN A 122 -0.19 -21.05 5.19
C ASN A 122 -1.68 -21.21 4.88
N ARG A 123 -2.00 -21.64 3.64
CA ARG A 123 -3.36 -21.98 3.18
C ARG A 123 -4.14 -22.99 4.03
N LYS A 124 -3.49 -23.69 4.96
CA LYS A 124 -4.14 -24.62 5.91
C LYS A 124 -4.44 -23.96 7.27
N GLY A 125 -4.20 -22.66 7.42
CA GLY A 125 -4.36 -21.92 8.67
C GLY A 125 -3.29 -22.26 9.72
N LYS A 126 -2.18 -22.89 9.33
CA LYS A 126 -1.08 -23.16 10.26
C LYS A 126 -0.21 -21.92 10.38
N ILE A 127 -0.09 -21.38 11.60
CA ILE A 127 0.89 -20.34 11.93
C ILE A 127 2.30 -20.92 11.75
N LEU A 128 3.10 -20.24 10.94
CA LEU A 128 4.49 -20.56 10.64
C LEU A 128 5.46 -19.66 11.40
N GLN A 129 5.04 -18.43 11.67
CA GLN A 129 5.87 -17.41 12.29
C GLN A 129 5.00 -16.37 12.99
N GLN A 130 5.52 -15.82 14.09
CA GLN A 130 4.99 -14.65 14.80
C GLN A 130 6.15 -13.68 14.98
N VAL A 131 5.95 -12.43 14.60
CA VAL A 131 6.98 -11.39 14.64
C VAL A 131 6.44 -10.20 15.41
N LYS A 132 7.08 -9.87 16.52
CA LYS A 132 6.80 -8.64 17.26
C LYS A 132 7.47 -7.44 16.58
N LEU A 133 6.69 -6.40 16.31
CA LEU A 133 7.16 -5.15 15.76
C LEU A 133 7.55 -4.22 16.92
N GLU A 134 8.83 -3.90 17.03
CA GLU A 134 9.38 -3.10 18.12
C GLU A 134 9.34 -1.61 17.79
N GLY A 135 9.03 -0.78 18.79
CA GLY A 135 9.04 0.68 18.64
C GLY A 135 7.76 1.30 18.06
N ILE A 136 6.76 0.49 17.69
CA ILE A 136 5.45 0.96 17.22
C ILE A 136 4.31 0.27 18.01
N PRO A 137 3.21 0.98 18.30
CA PRO A 137 2.00 0.38 18.88
C PRO A 137 1.05 -0.18 17.80
N ASN A 138 0.17 -1.10 18.19
CA ASN A 138 -1.05 -1.40 17.43
C ASN A 138 -2.13 -0.38 17.79
N ASP A 139 -2.04 0.81 17.17
CA ASP A 139 -3.00 1.88 17.33
C ASP A 139 -4.04 1.87 16.19
N ASP A 140 -4.96 0.89 16.20
CA ASP A 140 -6.02 0.73 15.18
C ASP A 140 -5.42 0.38 13.80
N TRP A 141 -4.65 -0.71 13.76
CA TRP A 141 -4.20 -1.29 12.49
C TRP A 141 -5.36 -1.98 11.80
N GLU A 142 -5.72 -1.50 10.61
CA GLU A 142 -6.88 -2.02 9.87
C GLU A 142 -6.49 -2.87 8.66
N CYS A 143 -5.28 -2.67 8.14
CA CYS A 143 -4.95 -3.13 6.80
C CYS A 143 -3.46 -3.33 6.60
N ILE A 144 -3.12 -4.24 5.68
CA ILE A 144 -1.75 -4.54 5.29
C ILE A 144 -1.65 -4.74 3.77
N THR A 145 -0.65 -4.12 3.14
CA THR A 145 -0.36 -4.33 1.71
C THR A 145 1.12 -4.59 1.48
N ARG A 146 1.48 -4.94 0.24
CA ARG A 146 2.85 -5.31 -0.15
C ARG A 146 3.19 -4.70 -1.50
N ASP A 147 4.37 -4.10 -1.60
CA ASP A 147 4.86 -3.58 -2.88
C ASP A 147 5.54 -4.67 -3.73
N ALA A 148 5.95 -4.30 -4.94
CA ALA A 148 6.65 -5.19 -5.86
C ALA A 148 8.07 -5.56 -5.39
N GLN A 149 8.67 -4.77 -4.49
CA GLN A 149 9.97 -5.03 -3.88
C GLN A 149 9.87 -5.99 -2.69
N GLY A 150 8.66 -6.24 -2.20
CA GLY A 150 8.38 -7.11 -1.07
C GLY A 150 8.37 -6.40 0.28
N ASN A 151 8.35 -5.07 0.31
CA ASN A 151 8.10 -4.35 1.55
C ASN A 151 6.63 -4.52 1.94
N LEU A 152 6.38 -4.71 3.23
CA LEU A 152 5.06 -4.71 3.83
C LEU A 152 4.74 -3.30 4.34
N TYR A 153 3.47 -2.93 4.23
CA TYR A 153 2.94 -1.65 4.70
C TYR A 153 1.71 -1.92 5.55
N ILE A 154 1.71 -1.48 6.80
CA ILE A 154 0.60 -1.63 7.73
C ILE A 154 -0.02 -0.26 7.98
N GLY A 155 -1.33 -0.12 7.75
CA GLY A 155 -2.07 1.11 7.96
C GLY A 155 -2.65 1.18 9.37
N ALA A 156 -2.16 2.12 10.19
CA ALA A 156 -2.80 2.52 11.45
C ALA A 156 -3.80 3.65 11.16
N THR A 157 -4.92 3.25 10.56
CA THR A 157 -5.88 4.16 9.90
C THR A 157 -7.27 4.13 10.52
N GLY A 158 -7.52 3.19 11.42
CA GLY A 158 -8.74 3.10 12.20
C GLY A 158 -8.92 4.30 13.13
N ASP A 159 -10.15 4.78 13.23
CA ASP A 159 -10.56 5.88 14.11
C ASP A 159 -12.10 5.92 14.23
N ASN A 160 -12.68 4.86 14.81
CA ASN A 160 -14.13 4.73 14.99
C ASN A 160 -14.78 5.97 15.66
N ASP A 161 -14.07 6.60 16.59
CA ASP A 161 -14.50 7.80 17.30
C ASP A 161 -14.35 9.09 16.48
N LYS A 162 -13.63 9.05 15.36
CA LYS A 162 -13.22 10.19 14.53
C LYS A 162 -12.56 11.28 15.38
N LYS A 163 -11.54 10.94 16.17
CA LYS A 163 -10.82 11.87 17.08
C LYS A 163 -9.30 11.92 16.89
N LYS A 164 -8.72 11.05 16.05
CA LYS A 164 -7.26 11.05 15.84
C LYS A 164 -6.81 12.32 15.13
N GLU A 165 -5.68 12.85 15.58
CA GLU A 165 -5.03 14.04 15.00
C GLU A 165 -4.03 13.67 13.90
N THR A 166 -3.52 12.44 13.91
CA THR A 166 -2.49 11.94 12.98
C THR A 166 -2.68 10.44 12.80
N TYR A 167 -2.32 9.96 11.61
CA TYR A 167 -2.39 8.56 11.20
C TYR A 167 -1.01 8.11 10.72
N HIS A 168 -0.79 6.79 10.67
CA HIS A 168 0.51 6.24 10.31
C HIS A 168 0.40 5.11 9.28
N ILE A 169 1.41 5.03 8.41
CA ILE A 169 1.71 3.84 7.62
C ILE A 169 3.09 3.36 8.02
N TYR A 170 3.15 2.13 8.54
CA TYR A 170 4.39 1.49 8.94
C TYR A 170 4.93 0.66 7.79
N GLN A 171 6.14 0.98 7.33
CA GLN A 171 6.84 0.25 6.29
C GLN A 171 7.94 -0.62 6.89
N LEU A 172 7.97 -1.89 6.50
CA LEU A 172 8.98 -2.84 6.93
C LEU A 172 9.38 -3.77 5.78
N GLU A 173 10.63 -4.22 5.79
CA GLU A 173 11.03 -5.34 4.93
C GLU A 173 10.32 -6.61 5.40
N GLU A 174 9.99 -7.50 4.46
CA GLU A 174 9.39 -8.80 4.81
C GLU A 174 10.31 -9.57 5.78
N PRO A 175 9.82 -9.96 6.98
CA PRO A 175 10.65 -10.65 7.96
C PRO A 175 11.21 -11.98 7.44
N LYS A 176 12.51 -12.20 7.67
CA LYS A 176 13.15 -13.51 7.48
C LYS A 176 12.48 -14.57 8.36
N ARG A 177 12.49 -15.84 7.95
CA ARG A 177 11.73 -16.92 8.61
C ARG A 177 12.08 -17.16 10.09
N GLU A 178 13.32 -16.88 10.47
CA GLU A 178 13.83 -17.03 11.83
C GLU A 178 13.54 -15.82 12.74
N SER A 179 13.11 -14.69 12.16
CA SER A 179 12.84 -13.46 12.91
C SER A 179 11.67 -13.66 13.87
N LYS A 180 11.87 -13.29 15.14
CA LYS A 180 10.80 -13.22 16.15
C LYS A 180 10.45 -11.78 16.51
N ARG A 181 11.32 -10.84 16.17
CA ARG A 181 11.23 -9.42 16.47
C ARG A 181 11.79 -8.64 15.29
N LEU A 182 11.24 -7.46 15.03
CA LEU A 182 11.72 -6.54 14.03
C LEU A 182 11.68 -5.11 14.57
N ALA A 183 12.84 -4.45 14.62
CA ALA A 183 12.97 -3.08 15.10
C ALA A 183 13.17 -2.05 13.97
N THR A 184 13.57 -2.50 12.78
CA THR A 184 13.77 -1.62 11.63
C THR A 184 12.44 -1.42 10.92
N ILE A 185 11.72 -0.39 11.35
CA ILE A 185 10.41 -0.01 10.81
C ILE A 185 10.44 1.49 10.52
N LYS A 186 10.03 1.87 9.31
CA LYS A 186 9.83 3.28 8.95
C LYS A 186 8.39 3.68 9.25
N THR A 187 8.20 4.83 9.87
CA THR A 187 6.89 5.38 10.16
C THR A 187 6.63 6.58 9.27
N HIS A 188 5.59 6.48 8.44
CA HIS A 188 5.12 7.55 7.59
C HIS A 188 3.87 8.17 8.20
N SER A 189 3.99 9.38 8.73
CA SER A 189 2.87 10.08 9.39
C SER A 189 2.09 10.93 8.39
N PHE A 190 0.78 10.95 8.52
CA PHE A 190 -0.07 11.79 7.67
C PHE A 190 -1.32 12.29 8.38
N VAL A 191 -1.92 13.31 7.79
CA VAL A 191 -3.25 13.83 8.12
C VAL A 191 -4.16 13.82 6.90
N TYR A 192 -5.47 13.83 7.09
CA TYR A 192 -6.41 14.00 5.98
C TYR A 192 -6.56 15.48 5.61
N SER A 193 -6.67 15.75 4.31
CA SER A 193 -6.92 17.10 3.79
C SER A 193 -8.20 17.68 4.40
N GLY A 194 -8.15 18.95 4.81
CA GLY A 194 -9.27 19.63 5.46
C GLY A 194 -9.27 19.48 6.99
N GLY A 195 -8.29 18.78 7.57
CA GLY A 195 -8.06 18.73 9.01
C GLY A 195 -9.13 17.97 9.82
N LYS A 196 -9.95 17.17 9.14
CA LYS A 196 -10.94 16.29 9.78
C LYS A 196 -10.37 14.89 9.94
N SER A 197 -10.70 14.25 11.05
CA SER A 197 -10.48 12.84 11.31
C SER A 197 -11.39 11.96 10.44
N HIS A 198 -10.87 10.81 10.02
CA HIS A 198 -11.60 9.82 9.24
C HIS A 198 -11.24 8.41 9.69
N ASN A 199 -12.25 7.54 9.73
CA ASN A 199 -12.07 6.11 9.96
C ASN A 199 -11.88 5.41 8.61
N CYS A 200 -10.63 5.08 8.25
CA CYS A 200 -10.32 4.31 7.04
C CYS A 200 -9.91 2.89 7.38
N GLU A 201 -10.54 1.92 6.72
CA GLU A 201 -10.36 0.49 7.00
C GLU A 201 -9.73 -0.23 5.81
N ALA A 202 -9.80 0.36 4.62
CA ALA A 202 -9.21 -0.21 3.42
C ALA A 202 -8.07 0.64 2.90
N PHE A 203 -6.99 -0.05 2.50
CA PHE A 203 -5.73 0.54 2.08
C PHE A 203 -5.08 -0.30 0.99
N PHE A 204 -4.77 0.31 -0.15
CA PHE A 204 -4.12 -0.40 -1.24
C PHE A 204 -3.11 0.48 -1.99
N LEU A 205 -2.13 -0.18 -2.59
CA LEU A 205 -1.14 0.44 -3.46
C LEU A 205 -1.58 0.34 -4.92
N PHE A 206 -1.63 1.47 -5.61
CA PHE A 206 -1.89 1.53 -7.04
C PHE A 206 -1.04 2.66 -7.65
N ASP A 207 -0.38 2.41 -8.78
CA ASP A 207 0.44 3.41 -9.49
C ASP A 207 1.47 4.12 -8.58
N GLY A 208 2.09 3.36 -7.67
CA GLY A 208 3.08 3.86 -6.72
C GLY A 208 2.53 4.76 -5.59
N LYS A 209 1.20 4.87 -5.47
CA LYS A 209 0.52 5.70 -4.48
C LYS A 209 -0.38 4.87 -3.59
N PHE A 210 -0.61 5.38 -2.39
CA PHE A 210 -1.51 4.74 -1.46
C PHE A 210 -2.88 5.38 -1.50
N TYR A 211 -3.89 4.52 -1.52
CA TYR A 211 -5.28 4.91 -1.51
C TYR A 211 -5.94 4.39 -0.24
N LEU A 212 -6.73 5.25 0.39
CA LEU A 212 -7.43 4.94 1.64
C LEU A 212 -8.93 5.11 1.41
N ILE A 213 -9.73 4.14 1.85
CA ILE A 213 -11.20 4.18 1.76
C ILE A 213 -11.80 4.15 3.16
N THR A 214 -12.73 5.06 3.44
CA THR A 214 -13.42 5.12 4.74
C THR A 214 -14.34 3.92 4.97
N LYS A 215 -14.52 3.49 6.24
CA LYS A 215 -15.43 2.37 6.63
C LYS A 215 -16.85 2.52 6.13
N GLU A 216 -17.33 3.76 6.09
CA GLU A 216 -18.67 4.06 6.57
C GLU A 216 -19.84 3.43 5.80
N ASN A 217 -20.85 3.03 6.57
CA ASN A 217 -22.14 3.66 6.37
C ASN A 217 -23.02 3.77 7.64
N ASP A 218 -22.84 4.86 8.40
CA ASP A 218 -23.87 5.34 9.34
C ASP A 218 -24.52 6.61 8.74
N ASN A 219 -25.86 6.65 8.63
CA ASN A 219 -26.71 7.60 7.89
C ASN A 219 -26.77 7.49 6.34
N ASN A 220 -26.43 6.34 5.75
CA ASN A 220 -26.43 6.13 4.29
C ASN A 220 -25.43 7.02 3.48
N ASP A 221 -24.38 7.59 4.09
CA ASP A 221 -23.29 8.24 3.34
C ASP A 221 -22.38 7.22 2.63
N LYS A 222 -21.90 7.59 1.44
CA LYS A 222 -20.97 6.74 0.69
C LYS A 222 -19.57 6.85 1.30
N PRO A 223 -18.76 5.77 1.28
CA PRO A 223 -17.35 5.86 1.57
C PRO A 223 -16.66 6.96 0.77
N VAL A 224 -15.59 7.51 1.31
CA VAL A 224 -14.73 8.52 0.68
C VAL A 224 -13.38 7.89 0.42
N ILE A 225 -12.80 8.18 -0.74
CA ILE A 225 -11.45 7.77 -1.09
C ILE A 225 -10.48 8.95 -1.01
N PHE A 226 -9.34 8.70 -0.37
CA PHE A 226 -8.20 9.60 -0.26
C PHE A 226 -7.00 9.01 -1.00
N CYS A 227 -6.08 9.88 -1.41
CA CYS A 227 -4.81 9.49 -2.02
C CYS A 227 -3.66 10.14 -1.28
N LEU A 228 -2.60 9.37 -1.11
CA LEU A 228 -1.34 9.80 -0.56
C LEU A 228 -0.28 9.65 -1.65
N ASP A 229 0.06 10.78 -2.27
CA ASP A 229 0.89 10.83 -3.47
C ASP A 229 2.36 10.45 -3.21
N SER A 230 2.88 10.80 -2.03
CA SER A 230 4.22 10.44 -1.59
C SER A 230 4.34 10.51 -0.06
N PHE A 231 5.38 9.89 0.47
CA PHE A 231 5.88 10.14 1.81
C PHE A 231 7.37 10.47 1.74
N HIS A 232 7.81 11.30 2.67
CA HIS A 232 9.20 11.61 2.89
C HIS A 232 9.52 11.37 4.36
N ASP A 233 10.72 10.84 4.61
CA ASP A 233 11.16 10.52 5.98
C ASP A 233 11.09 11.79 6.86
N ASN A 234 10.41 11.68 8.00
CA ASN A 234 10.19 12.76 8.98
C ASN A 234 9.32 13.94 8.53
N GLU A 235 8.54 13.81 7.45
CA GLU A 235 7.57 14.81 7.03
C GLU A 235 6.13 14.36 7.32
N MET A 236 5.28 15.30 7.72
CA MET A 236 3.83 15.05 7.83
C MET A 236 3.21 15.15 6.45
N ALA A 237 2.81 14.02 5.87
CA ALA A 237 2.13 14.00 4.59
C ALA A 237 0.65 14.39 4.73
N THR A 238 0.00 14.74 3.60
CA THR A 238 -1.43 15.04 3.57
C THR A 238 -2.14 14.12 2.59
N ALA A 239 -3.05 13.29 3.10
CA ALA A 239 -3.93 12.46 2.29
C ALA A 239 -5.01 13.33 1.65
N ARG A 240 -4.92 13.53 0.34
CA ARG A 240 -5.83 14.38 -0.42
C ARG A 240 -7.14 13.65 -0.70
N LYS A 241 -8.26 14.25 -0.29
CA LYS A 241 -9.59 13.75 -0.64
C LYS A 241 -9.77 13.75 -2.14
N LEU A 242 -10.13 12.60 -2.71
CA LEU A 242 -10.43 12.51 -4.13
C LEU A 242 -11.94 12.64 -4.40
N GLY A 243 -12.79 12.01 -3.57
CA GLY A 243 -14.23 12.07 -3.74
C GLY A 243 -14.99 10.96 -3.03
N LYS A 244 -16.29 10.87 -3.28
CA LYS A 244 -17.11 9.73 -2.84
C LYS A 244 -16.75 8.50 -3.69
N PHE A 245 -16.57 7.37 -3.03
CA PHE A 245 -16.29 6.08 -3.64
C PHE A 245 -17.58 5.31 -3.85
N ASN A 246 -17.71 4.62 -4.99
CA ASN A 246 -18.96 3.98 -5.39
C ASN A 246 -19.12 2.57 -4.82
N CYS A 247 -19.14 2.45 -3.49
CA CYS A 247 -19.30 1.19 -2.78
C CYS A 247 -20.54 1.23 -1.88
N GLN A 248 -21.19 0.08 -1.71
CA GLN A 248 -22.33 -0.10 -0.80
C GLN A 248 -21.88 -0.92 0.41
N GLY A 249 -22.44 -0.62 1.58
CA GLY A 249 -22.09 -1.28 2.84
C GLY A 249 -20.87 -0.67 3.53
N LYS A 250 -20.52 -1.26 4.68
CA LYS A 250 -19.35 -0.83 5.46
C LYS A 250 -18.09 -1.49 4.92
N VAL A 251 -17.18 -0.71 4.37
CA VAL A 251 -15.88 -1.17 3.85
C VAL A 251 -15.03 -1.67 5.00
N THR A 252 -14.42 -2.84 4.83
CA THR A 252 -13.55 -3.47 5.83
C THR A 252 -12.14 -3.67 5.31
N ASP A 253 -11.94 -3.92 4.02
CA ASP A 253 -10.60 -4.01 3.43
C ASP A 253 -10.63 -3.82 1.90
N ALA A 254 -9.46 -3.63 1.28
CA ALA A 254 -9.33 -3.62 -0.16
C ALA A 254 -7.95 -4.12 -0.62
N SER A 255 -7.93 -4.75 -1.80
CA SER A 255 -6.70 -5.22 -2.42
C SER A 255 -6.71 -4.89 -3.90
N TYR A 256 -5.55 -4.51 -4.45
CA TYR A 256 -5.39 -4.25 -5.89
C TYR A 256 -4.48 -5.29 -6.52
N SER A 257 -4.88 -5.79 -7.70
CA SER A 257 -4.05 -6.65 -8.54
C SER A 257 -3.65 -5.90 -9.81
N GLN A 258 -2.34 -5.65 -9.95
CA GLN A 258 -1.75 -5.10 -11.17
C GLN A 258 -1.93 -6.04 -12.36
N THR A 259 -1.83 -7.35 -12.14
CA THR A 259 -1.95 -8.38 -13.18
C THR A 259 -3.35 -8.38 -13.80
N HIS A 260 -4.37 -8.28 -12.95
CA HIS A 260 -5.77 -8.32 -13.40
C HIS A 260 -6.36 -6.94 -13.69
N GLN A 261 -5.67 -5.87 -13.26
CA GLN A 261 -6.16 -4.49 -13.26
C GLN A 261 -7.50 -4.38 -12.53
N LEU A 262 -7.58 -5.05 -11.38
CA LEU A 262 -8.78 -5.15 -10.56
C LEU A 262 -8.49 -4.65 -9.15
N LEU A 263 -9.35 -3.76 -8.66
CA LEU A 263 -9.48 -3.42 -7.25
C LEU A 263 -10.63 -4.27 -6.69
N ALA A 264 -10.34 -5.05 -5.65
CA ALA A 264 -11.34 -5.73 -4.84
C ALA A 264 -11.56 -4.94 -3.56
N VAL A 265 -12.81 -4.64 -3.24
CA VAL A 265 -13.22 -3.99 -2.00
C VAL A 265 -14.15 -4.91 -1.25
N LEU A 266 -13.80 -5.21 -0.01
CA LEU A 266 -14.56 -6.03 0.91
C LEU A 266 -15.42 -5.14 1.79
N THR A 267 -16.65 -5.59 2.01
CA THR A 267 -17.52 -5.14 3.09
C THR A 267 -17.96 -6.35 3.90
N TYR A 268 -18.65 -6.13 5.02
CA TYR A 268 -19.20 -7.22 5.82
C TYR A 268 -20.10 -8.18 5.04
N SER A 269 -20.70 -7.75 3.93
CA SER A 269 -21.68 -8.55 3.19
C SER A 269 -21.41 -8.63 1.69
N GLN A 270 -20.37 -7.95 1.16
CA GLN A 270 -20.12 -7.93 -0.28
C GLN A 270 -18.62 -7.93 -0.62
N ILE A 271 -18.28 -8.58 -1.72
CA ILE A 271 -17.03 -8.35 -2.46
C ILE A 271 -17.41 -7.56 -3.71
N THR A 272 -16.87 -6.36 -3.85
CA THR A 272 -17.10 -5.51 -5.01
C THR A 272 -15.81 -5.32 -5.81
N LEU A 273 -15.87 -5.56 -7.12
CA LEU A 273 -14.75 -5.41 -8.02
C LEU A 273 -14.88 -4.20 -8.92
N TYR A 274 -13.78 -3.49 -9.12
CA TYR A 274 -13.66 -2.38 -10.05
C TYR A 274 -12.50 -2.66 -11.00
N ARG A 275 -12.69 -2.39 -12.29
CA ARG A 275 -11.57 -2.33 -13.23
C ARG A 275 -10.83 -1.01 -13.01
N VAL A 276 -9.56 -1.07 -12.68
CA VAL A 276 -8.73 0.10 -12.38
C VAL A 276 -7.42 0.01 -13.16
N THR A 277 -7.35 0.80 -14.23
CA THR A 277 -6.19 0.95 -15.12
C THR A 277 -5.53 2.32 -14.97
N GLN A 278 -6.30 3.31 -14.51
CA GLN A 278 -5.88 4.67 -14.23
C GLN A 278 -6.68 5.23 -13.04
N PRO A 279 -6.20 6.30 -12.35
CA PRO A 279 -6.85 6.82 -11.14
C PRO A 279 -8.31 7.24 -11.30
N GLN A 280 -8.72 7.66 -12.51
CA GLN A 280 -10.10 8.08 -12.81
C GLN A 280 -11.08 6.90 -12.72
N ASP A 281 -10.61 5.68 -12.93
CA ASP A 281 -11.45 4.49 -12.92
C ASP A 281 -12.01 4.18 -11.51
N LEU A 282 -11.38 4.69 -10.45
CA LEU A 282 -11.84 4.59 -9.06
C LEU A 282 -13.23 5.20 -8.81
N PHE A 283 -13.73 6.01 -9.74
CA PHE A 283 -15.06 6.65 -9.67
C PHE A 283 -16.09 6.03 -10.62
N THR A 284 -15.72 4.96 -11.32
CA THR A 284 -16.62 4.25 -12.23
C THR A 284 -17.55 3.30 -11.47
N SER A 285 -18.56 2.79 -12.16
CA SER A 285 -19.40 1.73 -11.61
C SER A 285 -18.60 0.45 -11.40
N PRO A 286 -18.90 -0.33 -10.35
CA PRO A 286 -18.27 -1.63 -10.16
C PRO A 286 -18.55 -2.54 -11.35
N LEU A 287 -17.57 -3.39 -11.66
CA LEU A 287 -17.67 -4.41 -12.69
C LEU A 287 -18.58 -5.56 -12.22
N PHE A 288 -18.39 -5.99 -10.97
CA PHE A 288 -19.20 -7.04 -10.34
C PHE A 288 -19.33 -6.79 -8.83
N THR A 289 -20.44 -7.21 -8.26
CA THR A 289 -20.66 -7.30 -6.81
C THR A 289 -21.14 -8.70 -6.48
N ILE A 290 -20.56 -9.28 -5.43
CA ILE A 290 -20.87 -10.63 -4.96
C ILE A 290 -21.34 -10.50 -3.52
N ASP A 291 -22.57 -10.90 -3.25
CA ASP A 291 -23.04 -11.00 -1.87
C ASP A 291 -22.36 -12.18 -1.17
N ILE A 292 -21.95 -11.95 0.07
CA ILE A 292 -21.26 -12.92 0.91
C ILE A 292 -21.89 -12.97 2.30
N ASP A 293 -21.81 -14.15 2.92
CA ASP A 293 -22.19 -14.37 4.32
C ASP A 293 -21.09 -15.22 4.96
N LEU A 294 -20.01 -14.56 5.39
CA LEU A 294 -18.79 -15.20 5.92
C LEU A 294 -18.48 -14.74 7.37
N GLY A 295 -19.46 -14.14 8.05
CA GLY A 295 -19.24 -13.44 9.33
C GLY A 295 -18.56 -12.09 9.16
N GLN A 296 -17.97 -11.57 10.24
CA GLN A 296 -17.21 -10.29 10.26
C GLN A 296 -15.95 -10.40 9.39
N SER A 297 -16.14 -10.20 8.09
CA SER A 297 -15.10 -10.31 7.07
C SER A 297 -14.26 -9.05 7.06
N GLU A 298 -13.00 -9.16 7.46
CA GLU A 298 -12.10 -8.03 7.69
C GLU A 298 -10.89 -8.02 6.77
N GLY A 299 -10.57 -9.11 6.07
CA GLY A 299 -9.38 -9.16 5.22
C GLY A 299 -9.66 -9.68 3.82
N ILE A 300 -9.09 -9.05 2.79
CA ILE A 300 -9.12 -9.52 1.40
C ILE A 300 -7.76 -9.34 0.72
N CYS A 301 -7.30 -10.36 -0.01
CA CYS A 301 -6.15 -10.19 -0.90
C CYS A 301 -6.22 -11.03 -2.16
N PHE A 302 -5.55 -10.57 -3.23
CA PHE A 302 -5.27 -11.38 -4.40
C PHE A 302 -4.07 -12.31 -4.16
N ASP A 303 -4.22 -13.61 -4.42
CA ASP A 303 -3.14 -14.59 -4.50
C ASP A 303 -3.16 -15.24 -5.89
N GLY A 304 -2.52 -14.59 -6.86
CA GLY A 304 -2.62 -14.96 -8.28
C GLY A 304 -4.05 -14.78 -8.81
N ASP A 305 -4.68 -15.89 -9.22
CA ASP A 305 -6.03 -15.91 -9.81
C ASP A 305 -7.13 -16.21 -8.78
N VAL A 306 -6.82 -16.11 -7.49
CA VAL A 306 -7.81 -16.26 -6.42
C VAL A 306 -7.84 -15.03 -5.52
N LEU A 307 -9.03 -14.67 -5.06
CA LEU A 307 -9.21 -13.81 -3.90
C LEU A 307 -9.24 -14.68 -2.65
N ILE A 308 -8.48 -14.31 -1.64
CA ILE A 308 -8.55 -14.87 -0.29
C ILE A 308 -9.30 -13.88 0.59
N ILE A 309 -10.29 -14.37 1.33
CA ILE A 309 -11.07 -13.57 2.27
C ILE A 309 -10.90 -14.18 3.66
N THR A 310 -10.76 -13.33 4.67
CA THR A 310 -10.72 -13.71 6.07
C THR A 310 -11.77 -13.00 6.91
N ASN A 311 -12.15 -13.64 8.02
CA ASN A 311 -12.96 -13.03 9.06
C ASN A 311 -12.20 -12.95 10.40
N GLU A 312 -12.73 -12.20 11.36
CA GLU A 312 -12.12 -12.03 12.69
C GLU A 312 -11.90 -13.36 13.42
N SER A 313 -12.77 -14.36 13.16
CA SER A 313 -12.64 -15.72 13.70
C SER A 313 -11.46 -16.51 13.11
N GLY A 314 -10.71 -15.94 12.16
CA GLY A 314 -9.55 -16.55 11.52
C GLY A 314 -9.91 -17.60 10.47
N GLU A 315 -11.11 -17.57 9.91
CA GLU A 315 -11.53 -18.48 8.84
C GLU A 315 -11.16 -17.93 7.46
N PHE A 316 -10.95 -18.81 6.48
CA PHE A 316 -10.52 -18.45 5.12
C PHE A 316 -11.53 -18.92 4.08
N TRP A 317 -11.74 -18.10 3.06
CA TRP A 317 -12.41 -18.51 1.82
C TRP A 317 -11.54 -18.16 0.63
N ASN A 318 -11.75 -18.88 -0.47
CA ASN A 318 -11.19 -18.48 -1.75
C ASN A 318 -12.27 -18.37 -2.83
N TYR A 319 -12.11 -17.36 -3.68
CA TYR A 319 -12.94 -17.11 -4.84
C TYR A 319 -12.03 -17.09 -6.06
N SER A 320 -12.26 -18.02 -6.98
CA SER A 320 -11.49 -18.05 -8.23
C SER A 320 -11.93 -16.91 -9.13
N ILE A 321 -10.97 -16.16 -9.64
CA ILE A 321 -11.15 -15.20 -10.72
C ILE A 321 -10.75 -15.93 -12.00
N ARG A 322 -11.69 -16.07 -12.92
CA ARG A 322 -11.43 -16.63 -14.24
C ARG A 322 -11.78 -15.58 -15.28
N ASP A 323 -10.90 -15.40 -16.25
CA ASP A 323 -11.25 -14.65 -17.44
C ASP A 323 -12.24 -15.51 -18.24
N ILE A 324 -13.49 -15.07 -18.41
CA ILE A 324 -14.34 -15.68 -19.44
C ILE A 324 -13.83 -15.08 -20.76
N MET A 325 -13.26 -15.93 -21.61
CA MET A 325 -13.11 -15.65 -23.04
C MET A 325 -14.32 -16.20 -23.78
#